data_AF-A0A8H6RZV5-F1
#
_entry.id   AF-A0A8H6RZV5-F1
#
_cell.length_a   1.000
_cell.length_b   1.000
_cell.length_c   1.000
_cell.angle_alpha   90.00
_cell.angle_beta   90.00
_cell.angle_gamma   90.00
#
_symmetry.space_group_name_H-M   'P 1'
#
loop_
_entity.id
_entity.type
_entity.pdbx_description
1 polymer ?
#
loop_
_entity_poly.entity_id
_entity_poly.type
_entity_poly.pdbx_seq_one_letter_code
_entity_poly.pdbx_strand_id
1 'polypeptide(L)'
;MSRSAFASRTTFDSLAVDSGEESEGEQEVEVLEPVRRVSSVPEPAPKLTKTAAKKAAKAARAAKAASNKPTPPDTPPFESAILVPDIVPESKPTNGTVHYEQETVEEVATVEMPAPELESFVEPESEPLLVEQPPANDVPPPAPPVEVPVAAPPAPIPAPAPLAAPTKPFPVPELTAESTKKRQNMLTRTLWTFIMIGGFILLLLLGHTYMILLVMLCQTLVYREVTALFSLTTSDEEVKKNGRDPWSTTLNWYFFVVTNYFLYGESIIYYFKARIHVVFADAQLLPFATNHRIISFTLYTIGFVGFVMSLQKGFLKQQFGLFCWVHMSLLIVVLSSHFIMNNILEGMIWFWVPASLVICNDVFAYVWGITFGRTPLIQLSPKKTVEGFIGAFWSTMIFGVLWGTYFMQFDYMICPVQDLGVSAWSSVKCKPNPVFVWRDWEMWTPLAVCLSTLLGRSITTIPYAPYHLHLLFMSGFASLVAPFGGFFASGFKRAFNIKDFGDSIPGHGGMTDRMDCQFLMGVFIYVYYGSLVREHHVTVGSILQTIVSGLTLEEQVMLMTDLQRYLAGHGIKTGIPSL
;
A
#
# COMPACT_ATOMS: atom_id res chain seq x y z
N MET A 1 8.26 -51.37 15.78
CA MET A 1 9.54 -50.77 15.33
C MET A 1 9.59 -49.31 15.75
N SER A 2 10.79 -48.73 15.84
CA SER A 2 11.06 -47.52 16.63
C SER A 2 10.95 -46.19 15.87
N ARG A 3 10.78 -45.13 16.67
CA ARG A 3 10.75 -43.69 16.37
C ARG A 3 11.82 -43.18 15.38
N SER A 4 11.51 -42.05 14.74
CA SER A 4 12.40 -40.87 14.83
C SER A 4 11.58 -39.57 14.74
N ALA A 5 11.93 -38.59 15.57
CA ALA A 5 11.40 -37.23 15.53
C ALA A 5 12.57 -36.28 15.30
N PHE A 6 12.46 -35.36 14.34
CA PHE A 6 13.52 -34.40 14.03
C PHE A 6 13.06 -32.97 14.31
N ALA A 7 13.23 -32.55 15.56
CA ALA A 7 13.08 -31.15 15.96
C ALA A 7 14.39 -30.41 15.66
N SER A 8 14.35 -29.44 14.74
CA SER A 8 15.48 -28.54 14.50
C SER A 8 15.54 -27.50 15.61
N ARG A 9 16.49 -27.64 16.53
CA ARG A 9 16.89 -26.57 17.46
C ARG A 9 17.76 -25.57 16.71
N THR A 10 17.30 -24.34 16.57
CA THR A 10 18.04 -23.24 15.94
C THR A 10 19.18 -22.73 16.83
N THR A 11 20.25 -22.29 16.19
CA THR A 11 21.57 -21.92 16.76
C THR A 11 21.59 -20.61 17.59
N PHE A 12 20.59 -20.37 18.43
CA PHE A 12 20.46 -19.14 19.22
C PHE A 12 20.63 -19.32 20.74
N ASP A 13 20.62 -20.56 21.25
CA ASP A 13 20.88 -20.88 22.67
C ASP A 13 22.36 -20.67 23.09
N SER A 14 23.26 -20.32 22.16
CA SER A 14 24.69 -20.11 22.43
C SER A 14 25.06 -18.66 22.78
N LEU A 15 24.10 -17.82 23.14
CA LEU A 15 24.30 -16.43 23.58
C LEU A 15 23.72 -16.17 24.99
N ALA A 16 23.72 -17.19 25.84
CA ALA A 16 23.70 -16.97 27.29
C ALA A 16 25.01 -16.25 27.68
N VAL A 17 24.92 -14.97 27.99
CA VAL A 17 26.03 -14.19 28.55
C VAL A 17 26.25 -14.71 29.97
N ASP A 18 27.40 -15.33 30.19
CA ASP A 18 27.79 -15.88 31.47
C ASP A 18 28.05 -14.74 32.46
N SER A 19 27.34 -14.74 33.59
CA SER A 19 27.50 -13.76 34.65
C SER A 19 28.56 -14.27 35.64
N GLY A 20 29.83 -14.09 35.29
CA GLY A 20 30.98 -14.41 36.14
C GLY A 20 31.68 -13.13 36.59
N GLU A 21 31.73 -12.92 37.91
CA GLU A 21 32.53 -11.85 38.52
C GLU A 21 34.03 -12.15 38.40
N GLU A 22 34.83 -11.16 38.06
CA GLU A 22 36.29 -11.25 38.12
C GLU A 22 36.76 -11.07 39.58
N SER A 23 37.34 -12.10 40.17
CA SER A 23 38.18 -11.97 41.36
C SER A 23 39.54 -12.62 41.09
N GLU A 24 40.60 -11.82 41.08
CA GLU A 24 41.97 -12.27 40.91
C GLU A 24 42.42 -13.15 42.11
N GLY A 25 43.19 -14.21 41.85
CA GLY A 25 43.71 -15.10 42.87
C GLY A 25 44.75 -16.07 42.28
N GLU A 26 45.95 -16.06 42.84
CA GLU A 26 47.15 -16.69 42.25
C GLU A 26 47.35 -18.18 42.62
N GLN A 27 48.09 -18.86 41.73
CA GLN A 27 49.06 -19.94 41.96
C GLN A 27 48.67 -21.31 42.56
N GLU A 28 48.84 -22.32 41.69
CA GLU A 28 49.59 -23.59 41.88
C GLU A 28 49.75 -24.22 43.29
N VAL A 29 49.30 -25.47 43.44
CA VAL A 29 50.12 -26.59 43.99
C VAL A 29 49.72 -27.91 43.29
N GLU A 30 50.70 -28.68 42.80
CA GLU A 30 50.55 -30.05 42.28
C GLU A 30 51.16 -31.06 43.27
N VAL A 31 50.39 -32.08 43.72
CA VAL A 31 50.91 -33.19 44.56
C VAL A 31 50.26 -34.54 44.22
N LEU A 32 51.04 -35.37 43.52
CA LEU A 32 51.27 -36.82 43.67
C LEU A 32 50.11 -37.84 43.77
N GLU A 33 50.07 -38.72 42.75
CA GLU A 33 49.50 -40.07 42.73
C GLU A 33 50.29 -41.06 43.63
N PRO A 34 49.76 -42.26 44.03
CA PRO A 34 50.02 -43.46 43.20
C PRO A 34 49.08 -44.72 43.29
N VAL A 35 48.82 -45.34 42.13
CA VAL A 35 49.02 -46.79 41.80
C VAL A 35 47.95 -47.91 42.05
N ARG A 36 47.79 -48.75 40.99
CA ARG A 36 47.30 -50.18 40.84
C ARG A 36 45.76 -50.42 40.66
N ARG A 37 45.30 -51.34 39.78
CA ARG A 37 45.96 -52.32 38.86
C ARG A 37 45.04 -52.82 37.69
N VAL A 38 45.51 -52.68 36.44
CA VAL A 38 45.36 -53.55 35.22
C VAL A 38 43.98 -54.10 34.75
N SER A 39 43.59 -53.76 33.51
CA SER A 39 43.24 -54.74 32.45
C SER A 39 43.33 -54.11 31.03
N SER A 40 43.26 -54.93 29.97
CA SER A 40 43.78 -54.68 28.60
C SER A 40 42.82 -54.04 27.58
N VAL A 41 43.39 -53.34 26.57
CA VAL A 41 43.06 -53.27 25.11
C VAL A 41 43.68 -51.97 24.51
N PRO A 42 44.20 -51.96 23.26
CA PRO A 42 44.96 -50.82 22.71
C PRO A 42 44.15 -49.54 22.48
N GLU A 43 44.80 -48.40 22.72
CA GLU A 43 44.23 -47.05 22.74
C GLU A 43 44.27 -46.36 21.35
N PRO A 44 43.18 -45.72 20.89
CA PRO A 44 43.21 -44.82 19.73
C PRO A 44 43.70 -43.41 20.13
N ALA A 45 44.46 -42.78 19.25
CA ALA A 45 45.17 -41.52 19.47
C ALA A 45 44.35 -40.37 20.13
N PRO A 46 44.99 -39.51 20.95
CA PRO A 46 44.31 -38.48 21.72
C PRO A 46 43.58 -37.45 20.85
N LYS A 47 42.34 -37.14 21.23
CA LYS A 47 41.51 -36.13 20.55
C LYS A 47 42.14 -34.75 20.72
N LEU A 48 42.53 -34.12 19.60
CA LEU A 48 42.97 -32.72 19.61
C LEU A 48 41.91 -31.82 20.25
N THR A 49 42.35 -30.93 21.15
CA THR A 49 41.49 -29.88 21.70
C THR A 49 40.97 -28.98 20.57
N LYS A 50 39.73 -28.46 20.74
CA LYS A 50 39.06 -27.63 19.71
C LYS A 50 39.91 -26.44 19.24
N THR A 51 40.77 -25.92 20.11
CA THR A 51 41.73 -24.84 19.84
C THR A 51 42.82 -25.25 18.84
N ALA A 52 43.40 -26.46 18.99
CA ALA A 52 44.41 -26.99 18.09
C ALA A 52 43.82 -27.32 16.70
N ALA A 53 42.62 -27.90 16.65
CA ALA A 53 41.89 -28.14 15.40
C ALA A 53 41.57 -26.81 14.66
N LYS A 54 41.17 -25.76 15.38
CA LYS A 54 40.91 -24.42 14.81
C LYS A 54 42.19 -23.73 14.30
N LYS A 55 43.33 -23.95 14.97
CA LYS A 55 44.65 -23.44 14.53
C LYS A 55 45.16 -24.19 13.29
N ALA A 56 45.01 -25.52 13.22
CA ALA A 56 45.31 -26.33 12.04
C ALA A 56 44.43 -25.96 10.83
N ALA A 57 43.12 -25.79 11.02
CA ALA A 57 42.21 -25.36 9.96
C ALA A 57 42.52 -23.93 9.44
N LYS A 58 42.97 -23.02 10.32
CA LYS A 58 43.42 -21.67 9.91
C LYS A 58 44.73 -21.73 9.11
N ALA A 59 45.68 -22.57 9.51
CA ALA A 59 46.93 -22.80 8.77
C ALA A 59 46.66 -23.42 7.38
N ALA A 60 45.79 -24.43 7.30
CA ALA A 60 45.40 -25.05 6.03
C ALA A 60 44.67 -24.07 5.09
N ARG A 61 43.82 -23.17 5.61
CA ARG A 61 43.22 -22.09 4.80
C ARG A 61 44.25 -21.06 4.34
N ALA A 62 45.23 -20.70 5.17
CA ALA A 62 46.30 -19.79 4.77
C ALA A 62 47.20 -20.38 3.67
N ALA A 63 47.59 -21.65 3.78
CA ALA A 63 48.34 -22.35 2.74
C ALA A 63 47.56 -22.43 1.40
N LYS A 64 46.23 -22.65 1.46
CA LYS A 64 45.38 -22.69 0.26
C LYS A 64 45.16 -21.31 -0.38
N ALA A 65 45.22 -20.23 0.41
CA ALA A 65 45.17 -18.85 -0.08
C ALA A 65 46.49 -18.39 -0.72
N ALA A 66 47.63 -18.94 -0.30
CA ALA A 66 48.93 -18.64 -0.90
C ALA A 66 49.17 -19.30 -2.28
N SER A 67 48.36 -20.29 -2.65
CA SER A 67 48.51 -21.05 -3.91
C SER A 67 47.75 -20.46 -5.11
N ASN A 68 46.86 -19.48 -4.91
CA ASN A 68 46.07 -18.87 -5.99
C ASN A 68 46.38 -17.36 -6.08
N LYS A 69 47.41 -17.02 -6.86
CA LYS A 69 47.69 -15.64 -7.30
C LYS A 69 47.83 -15.65 -8.83
N PRO A 70 47.05 -14.86 -9.59
CA PRO A 70 47.09 -14.90 -11.04
C PRO A 70 48.32 -14.18 -11.61
N THR A 71 48.86 -14.73 -12.70
CA THR A 71 49.86 -14.10 -13.58
C THR A 71 49.23 -13.00 -14.46
N PRO A 72 50.02 -12.03 -14.95
CA PRO A 72 49.53 -10.98 -15.85
C PRO A 72 49.30 -11.51 -17.28
N PRO A 73 48.36 -10.94 -18.06
CA PRO A 73 48.17 -11.29 -19.46
C PRO A 73 49.00 -10.41 -20.41
N ASP A 74 49.73 -11.04 -21.33
CA ASP A 74 50.32 -10.38 -22.50
C ASP A 74 49.26 -10.15 -23.59
N THR A 75 49.38 -9.04 -24.32
CA THR A 75 48.53 -8.69 -25.47
C THR A 75 49.05 -9.27 -26.79
N PRO A 76 48.18 -9.90 -27.61
CA PRO A 76 48.35 -9.98 -29.06
C PRO A 76 47.35 -9.08 -29.81
N PRO A 77 47.66 -8.61 -31.02
CA PRO A 77 46.85 -7.64 -31.76
C PRO A 77 45.80 -8.31 -32.65
N PHE A 78 44.68 -7.61 -32.91
CA PHE A 78 44.00 -7.70 -34.21
C PHE A 78 43.24 -6.41 -34.54
N GLU A 79 43.21 -6.08 -35.83
CA GLU A 79 42.75 -4.82 -36.39
C GLU A 79 41.22 -4.60 -36.29
N SER A 80 40.81 -3.33 -36.17
CA SER A 80 39.51 -2.89 -36.66
C SER A 80 39.74 -1.97 -37.86
N ALA A 81 39.75 -2.55 -39.06
CA ALA A 81 39.78 -1.79 -40.29
C ALA A 81 38.42 -1.11 -40.51
N ILE A 82 38.46 0.21 -40.73
CA ILE A 82 37.30 0.99 -41.14
C ILE A 82 36.93 0.58 -42.56
N LEU A 83 35.70 0.09 -42.76
CA LEU A 83 35.17 -0.23 -44.09
C LEU A 83 34.01 0.70 -44.43
N VAL A 84 34.36 1.77 -45.13
CA VAL A 84 33.44 2.65 -45.85
C VAL A 84 32.89 1.89 -47.07
N PRO A 85 31.57 1.92 -47.34
CA PRO A 85 31.04 1.59 -48.66
C PRO A 85 31.25 2.78 -49.60
N ASP A 86 32.02 2.58 -50.66
CA ASP A 86 32.37 3.63 -51.63
C ASP A 86 31.19 4.15 -52.45
N ILE A 87 31.35 5.39 -52.92
CA ILE A 87 30.46 6.11 -53.84
C ILE A 87 30.71 5.66 -55.29
N VAL A 88 29.65 5.40 -56.06
CA VAL A 88 29.65 5.39 -57.54
C VAL A 88 28.39 6.13 -58.04
N PRO A 89 28.43 6.92 -59.14
CA PRO A 89 27.83 8.27 -59.08
C PRO A 89 26.64 8.57 -60.00
N GLU A 90 26.03 9.73 -59.73
CA GLU A 90 25.47 10.74 -60.65
C GLU A 90 24.34 10.36 -61.65
N SER A 91 23.16 10.96 -61.44
CA SER A 91 22.44 11.69 -62.51
C SER A 91 21.57 12.82 -61.93
N LYS A 92 21.45 13.93 -62.68
CA LYS A 92 20.74 15.17 -62.29
C LYS A 92 19.30 15.21 -62.92
N PRO A 93 18.59 16.35 -63.00
CA PRO A 93 17.59 16.75 -62.01
C PRO A 93 16.19 16.93 -62.64
N THR A 94 15.13 17.12 -61.86
CA THR A 94 13.89 17.73 -62.39
C THR A 94 13.15 18.60 -61.37
N ASN A 95 12.69 19.74 -61.88
CA ASN A 95 12.16 20.93 -61.22
C ASN A 95 10.88 20.77 -60.38
N GLY A 96 10.70 21.74 -59.48
CA GLY A 96 9.40 22.36 -59.17
C GLY A 96 8.65 21.80 -57.96
N THR A 97 7.94 22.60 -57.16
CA THR A 97 7.83 24.07 -57.12
C THR A 97 7.48 24.45 -55.68
N VAL A 98 8.09 25.52 -55.14
CA VAL A 98 7.76 26.03 -53.81
C VAL A 98 6.52 26.91 -53.90
N HIS A 99 5.51 26.65 -53.08
CA HIS A 99 4.53 27.66 -52.69
C HIS A 99 4.76 28.05 -51.24
N TYR A 100 5.14 29.32 -51.06
CA TYR A 100 5.00 30.01 -49.79
C TYR A 100 3.56 30.51 -49.66
N GLU A 101 2.96 30.35 -48.49
CA GLU A 101 1.96 31.29 -47.98
C GLU A 101 2.36 31.66 -46.56
N GLN A 102 2.28 32.95 -46.26
CA GLN A 102 2.85 33.59 -45.09
C GLN A 102 1.79 34.53 -44.51
N GLU A 103 1.61 34.44 -43.18
CA GLU A 103 0.95 35.42 -42.29
C GLU A 103 -0.46 35.94 -42.63
N THR A 104 -1.39 35.71 -41.69
CA THR A 104 -2.13 36.84 -41.10
C THR A 104 -2.27 36.65 -39.60
N VAL A 105 -1.77 37.62 -38.84
CA VAL A 105 -2.17 37.88 -37.44
C VAL A 105 -3.41 38.79 -37.49
N GLU A 106 -4.42 38.50 -36.68
CA GLU A 106 -5.49 39.47 -36.37
C GLU A 106 -5.58 39.68 -34.86
N GLU A 107 -5.67 40.95 -34.47
CA GLU A 107 -5.83 41.43 -33.10
C GLU A 107 -6.96 42.49 -33.09
N VAL A 108 -7.60 42.65 -31.93
CA VAL A 108 -8.51 43.75 -31.57
C VAL A 108 -9.93 43.75 -32.17
N ALA A 109 -10.92 43.46 -31.32
CA ALA A 109 -12.10 44.33 -31.16
C ALA A 109 -12.78 44.10 -29.80
N THR A 110 -12.72 45.10 -28.92
CA THR A 110 -13.53 45.21 -27.70
C THR A 110 -14.95 45.69 -28.03
N VAL A 111 -15.96 45.18 -27.33
CA VAL A 111 -17.31 45.78 -27.28
C VAL A 111 -17.84 45.69 -25.85
N GLU A 112 -18.10 46.84 -25.23
CA GLU A 112 -18.77 46.96 -23.94
C GLU A 112 -20.30 47.11 -24.11
N MET A 113 -21.05 46.49 -23.19
CA MET A 113 -22.27 46.97 -22.49
C MET A 113 -23.40 47.67 -23.29
N PRO A 114 -24.68 47.31 -23.03
CA PRO A 114 -25.34 47.86 -21.84
C PRO A 114 -26.24 46.87 -21.05
N ALA A 115 -26.45 47.19 -19.78
CA ALA A 115 -27.59 46.72 -18.98
C ALA A 115 -28.80 47.66 -19.16
N PRO A 116 -30.03 47.17 -18.91
CA PRO A 116 -30.92 47.95 -18.05
C PRO A 116 -31.78 47.12 -17.08
N GLU A 117 -32.11 47.78 -15.95
CA GLU A 117 -33.39 47.81 -15.19
C GLU A 117 -34.31 46.57 -15.23
N LEU A 118 -34.63 45.87 -14.14
CA LEU A 118 -35.10 46.27 -12.79
C LEU A 118 -36.54 46.84 -12.75
N GLU A 119 -37.54 45.95 -12.84
CA GLU A 119 -38.88 46.20 -12.28
C GLU A 119 -39.47 44.93 -11.63
N SER A 120 -39.63 45.04 -10.30
CA SER A 120 -40.77 44.63 -9.48
C SER A 120 -41.63 43.41 -9.86
N PHE A 121 -41.62 42.40 -8.99
CA PHE A 121 -42.87 41.69 -8.63
C PHE A 121 -43.02 41.63 -7.11
N VAL A 122 -44.23 41.96 -6.66
CA VAL A 122 -44.60 42.21 -5.26
C VAL A 122 -45.10 40.92 -4.60
N GLU A 123 -44.99 40.86 -3.27
CA GLU A 123 -45.51 39.82 -2.40
C GLU A 123 -47.03 39.64 -2.51
N PRO A 124 -47.55 38.56 -1.91
CA PRO A 124 -48.55 38.82 -0.88
C PRO A 124 -48.17 38.19 0.46
N GLU A 125 -47.92 39.04 1.46
CA GLU A 125 -48.08 38.66 2.86
C GLU A 125 -49.56 38.44 3.20
N SER A 126 -49.84 37.44 4.03
CA SER A 126 -50.91 37.53 5.03
C SER A 126 -50.63 36.54 6.17
N GLU A 127 -49.91 37.06 7.15
CA GLU A 127 -49.80 36.73 8.59
C GLU A 127 -50.96 35.95 9.27
N PRO A 128 -50.82 35.54 10.56
CA PRO A 128 -49.70 34.83 11.20
C PRO A 128 -50.22 33.71 12.15
N LEU A 129 -49.34 33.07 12.94
CA LEU A 129 -49.41 33.04 14.42
C LEU A 129 -48.46 32.00 15.07
N LEU A 130 -47.57 32.54 15.91
CA LEU A 130 -47.02 32.01 17.17
C LEU A 130 -46.30 30.65 17.21
N VAL A 131 -44.97 30.80 17.31
CA VAL A 131 -44.10 29.99 18.18
C VAL A 131 -44.51 30.17 19.65
N GLU A 132 -44.47 29.10 20.45
CA GLU A 132 -44.25 29.24 21.89
C GLU A 132 -43.32 28.12 22.43
N GLN A 133 -42.39 28.51 23.31
CA GLN A 133 -41.47 27.64 24.06
C GLN A 133 -41.87 27.63 25.54
N PRO A 134 -41.39 26.66 26.35
CA PRO A 134 -42.03 26.32 27.63
C PRO A 134 -41.55 27.16 28.83
N PRO A 135 -42.36 27.21 29.90
CA PRO A 135 -41.88 27.40 31.27
C PRO A 135 -42.43 26.35 32.26
N ALA A 136 -42.07 26.47 33.55
CA ALA A 136 -42.17 25.41 34.57
C ALA A 136 -42.86 25.83 35.90
N ASN A 137 -43.15 24.80 36.74
CA ASN A 137 -43.26 24.78 38.22
C ASN A 137 -44.54 25.20 39.02
N ASP A 138 -44.80 24.39 40.07
CA ASP A 138 -45.31 24.66 41.46
C ASP A 138 -46.82 24.78 41.89
N VAL A 139 -47.32 23.75 42.64
CA VAL A 139 -47.70 23.70 44.11
C VAL A 139 -48.71 24.73 44.70
N PRO A 140 -49.69 24.46 45.66
CA PRO A 140 -49.58 23.65 46.92
C PRO A 140 -50.70 22.62 47.42
N PRO A 141 -51.73 22.87 48.32
CA PRO A 141 -52.16 21.94 49.42
C PRO A 141 -53.71 21.62 49.43
N PRO A 142 -54.48 21.33 50.55
CA PRO A 142 -54.25 20.89 51.97
C PRO A 142 -55.09 19.62 52.44
N ALA A 143 -54.64 18.72 53.35
CA ALA A 143 -54.68 18.64 54.84
C ALA A 143 -55.84 17.77 55.48
N PRO A 144 -55.89 17.44 56.81
CA PRO A 144 -55.59 16.12 57.44
C PRO A 144 -56.81 15.52 58.25
N PRO A 145 -56.73 14.62 59.30
CA PRO A 145 -55.67 13.77 59.95
C PRO A 145 -56.04 12.24 60.04
N VAL A 146 -55.30 11.29 60.69
CA VAL A 146 -55.29 10.92 62.14
C VAL A 146 -54.31 9.73 62.46
N GLU A 147 -53.50 9.88 63.52
CA GLU A 147 -52.95 8.96 64.57
C GLU A 147 -52.26 7.57 64.33
N VAL A 148 -51.56 7.10 65.39
CA VAL A 148 -50.58 5.99 65.53
C VAL A 148 -50.39 5.70 67.06
N PRO A 149 -49.68 4.65 67.58
CA PRO A 149 -49.02 3.45 67.00
C PRO A 149 -49.35 2.13 67.78
N VAL A 150 -48.42 1.12 67.81
CA VAL A 150 -48.08 0.11 68.89
C VAL A 150 -47.75 -1.30 68.34
N ALA A 151 -46.97 -2.12 69.08
CA ALA A 151 -46.21 -3.29 68.61
C ALA A 151 -46.45 -4.63 69.38
N ALA A 152 -45.90 -5.74 68.84
CA ALA A 152 -45.50 -7.02 69.51
C ALA A 152 -46.60 -8.04 69.93
N PRO A 153 -46.29 -9.36 70.15
CA PRO A 153 -45.37 -10.28 69.45
C PRO A 153 -46.00 -11.71 69.20
N PRO A 154 -45.40 -12.94 69.35
CA PRO A 154 -45.57 -14.03 68.35
C PRO A 154 -45.96 -15.45 68.90
N ALA A 155 -45.98 -16.48 68.02
CA ALA A 155 -45.70 -17.94 68.22
C ALA A 155 -46.61 -18.88 67.38
N PRO A 156 -46.33 -20.19 67.22
CA PRO A 156 -45.04 -20.90 67.07
C PRO A 156 -44.98 -21.85 65.83
N ILE A 157 -43.82 -22.44 65.54
CA ILE A 157 -43.60 -23.45 64.47
C ILE A 157 -43.60 -24.89 65.05
N PRO A 158 -44.18 -25.87 64.34
CA PRO A 158 -43.70 -27.26 64.33
C PRO A 158 -43.29 -27.74 62.91
N ALA A 159 -42.39 -28.72 62.85
CA ALA A 159 -41.79 -29.28 61.63
C ALA A 159 -42.24 -30.76 61.39
N PRO A 160 -41.63 -31.56 60.49
CA PRO A 160 -41.65 -31.43 59.02
C PRO A 160 -42.11 -32.72 58.30
N ALA A 161 -42.41 -32.65 57.00
CA ALA A 161 -42.47 -33.83 56.11
C ALA A 161 -42.04 -33.45 54.67
N PRO A 162 -41.31 -34.32 53.94
CA PRO A 162 -40.67 -33.95 52.68
C PRO A 162 -41.65 -34.01 51.49
N LEU A 163 -41.93 -32.86 50.87
CA LEU A 163 -42.56 -32.77 49.56
C LEU A 163 -41.52 -32.84 48.44
N ALA A 164 -41.94 -33.36 47.28
CA ALA A 164 -41.05 -33.79 46.20
C ALA A 164 -40.18 -32.67 45.60
N ALA A 165 -39.06 -33.09 45.00
CA ALA A 165 -38.13 -32.19 44.32
C ALA A 165 -38.82 -31.32 43.25
N PRO A 166 -38.41 -30.05 43.09
CA PRO A 166 -39.01 -29.17 42.08
C PRO A 166 -38.74 -29.72 40.68
N THR A 167 -39.82 -29.92 39.93
CA THR A 167 -39.77 -30.19 38.49
C THR A 167 -39.01 -29.08 37.79
N LYS A 168 -38.05 -29.45 36.92
CA LYS A 168 -37.30 -28.49 36.12
C LYS A 168 -38.27 -27.66 35.26
N PRO A 169 -38.06 -26.33 35.11
CA PRO A 169 -38.90 -25.52 34.25
C PRO A 169 -38.84 -25.99 32.80
N PHE A 170 -39.99 -25.99 32.12
CA PHE A 170 -40.11 -26.37 30.71
C PHE A 170 -39.35 -25.38 29.81
N PRO A 171 -38.61 -25.85 28.79
CA PRO A 171 -37.87 -24.97 27.87
C PRO A 171 -38.77 -24.39 26.77
N VAL A 172 -38.74 -23.07 26.59
CA VAL A 172 -39.45 -22.31 25.54
C VAL A 172 -38.62 -21.06 25.19
N PRO A 173 -38.42 -20.66 23.91
CA PRO A 173 -37.90 -21.44 22.79
C PRO A 173 -36.62 -20.77 22.21
N GLU A 174 -35.42 -21.30 22.44
CA GLU A 174 -34.15 -20.65 22.02
C GLU A 174 -34.04 -20.32 20.52
N LEU A 175 -34.70 -21.10 19.64
CA LEU A 175 -34.69 -20.89 18.19
C LEU A 175 -35.18 -19.49 17.76
N THR A 176 -36.10 -18.86 18.50
CA THR A 176 -36.63 -17.53 18.11
C THR A 176 -35.65 -16.41 18.43
N ALA A 177 -34.87 -16.55 19.51
CA ALA A 177 -33.83 -15.58 19.87
C ALA A 177 -32.63 -15.66 18.90
N GLU A 178 -32.18 -16.87 18.57
CA GLU A 178 -31.04 -17.07 17.67
C GLU A 178 -31.34 -16.59 16.24
N SER A 179 -32.53 -16.93 15.71
CA SER A 179 -32.97 -16.45 14.39
C SER A 179 -33.15 -14.93 14.34
N THR A 180 -33.66 -14.31 15.41
CA THR A 180 -33.75 -12.84 15.52
C THR A 180 -32.38 -12.18 15.53
N LYS A 181 -31.43 -12.70 16.32
CA LYS A 181 -30.04 -12.22 16.38
C LYS A 181 -29.32 -12.40 15.04
N LYS A 182 -29.56 -13.51 14.33
CA LYS A 182 -29.04 -13.75 12.97
C LYS A 182 -29.62 -12.75 11.96
N ARG A 183 -30.92 -12.44 12.03
CA ARG A 183 -31.57 -11.44 11.17
C ARG A 183 -31.07 -10.02 11.46
N GLN A 184 -30.90 -9.65 12.73
CA GLN A 184 -30.28 -8.39 13.14
C GLN A 184 -28.85 -8.28 12.60
N ASN A 185 -28.02 -9.31 12.76
CA ASN A 185 -26.65 -9.31 12.22
C ASN A 185 -26.62 -9.19 10.69
N MET A 186 -27.55 -9.80 9.96
CA MET A 186 -27.66 -9.61 8.51
C MET A 186 -28.11 -8.19 8.14
N LEU A 187 -29.08 -7.62 8.85
CA LEU A 187 -29.55 -6.24 8.63
C LEU A 187 -28.44 -5.22 8.90
N THR A 188 -27.74 -5.34 10.03
CA THR A 188 -26.58 -4.50 10.37
C THR A 188 -25.52 -4.59 9.26
N ARG A 189 -25.17 -5.80 8.80
CA ARG A 189 -24.21 -5.96 7.70
C ARG A 189 -24.70 -5.32 6.41
N THR A 190 -25.95 -5.57 6.01
CA THR A 190 -26.53 -5.00 4.78
C THR A 190 -26.54 -3.46 4.83
N LEU A 191 -26.95 -2.88 5.95
CA LEU A 191 -26.94 -1.42 6.16
C LEU A 191 -25.52 -0.85 6.07
N TRP A 192 -24.57 -1.43 6.80
CA TRP A 192 -23.17 -0.97 6.74
C TRP A 192 -22.54 -1.18 5.36
N THR A 193 -22.92 -2.20 4.57
CA THR A 193 -22.45 -2.31 3.18
C THR A 193 -22.94 -1.15 2.32
N PHE A 194 -24.21 -0.75 2.43
CA PHE A 194 -24.72 0.39 1.67
C PHE A 194 -24.08 1.71 2.13
N ILE A 195 -23.87 1.90 3.44
CA ILE A 195 -23.16 3.08 3.98
C ILE A 195 -21.71 3.13 3.45
N MET A 196 -20.99 2.02 3.46
CA MET A 196 -19.61 1.97 2.94
C MET A 196 -19.53 2.23 1.44
N ILE A 197 -20.42 1.63 0.64
CA ILE A 197 -20.45 1.83 -0.82
C ILE A 197 -20.85 3.27 -1.16
N GLY A 198 -21.92 3.78 -0.55
CA GLY A 198 -22.38 5.16 -0.76
C GLY A 198 -21.36 6.20 -0.31
N GLY A 199 -20.74 5.98 0.87
CA GLY A 199 -19.66 6.84 1.37
C GLY A 199 -18.42 6.83 0.49
N PHE A 200 -18.01 5.66 -0.01
CA PHE A 200 -16.88 5.54 -0.96
C PHE A 200 -17.18 6.28 -2.26
N ILE A 201 -18.37 6.07 -2.85
CA ILE A 201 -18.77 6.75 -4.10
C ILE A 201 -18.84 8.27 -3.87
N LEU A 202 -19.38 8.73 -2.74
CA LEU A 202 -19.40 10.15 -2.39
C LEU A 202 -17.99 10.74 -2.32
N LEU A 203 -17.05 10.10 -1.63
CA LEU A 203 -15.66 10.56 -1.53
C LEU A 203 -14.97 10.58 -2.91
N LEU A 204 -15.26 9.59 -3.76
CA LEU A 204 -14.75 9.52 -5.14
C LEU A 204 -15.31 10.65 -6.02
N LEU A 205 -16.57 11.06 -5.82
CA LEU A 205 -17.16 12.20 -6.52
C LEU A 205 -16.68 13.55 -5.98
N LEU A 206 -16.39 13.64 -4.68
CA LEU A 206 -15.93 14.88 -4.03
C LEU A 206 -14.51 15.30 -4.43
N GLY A 207 -13.65 14.37 -4.82
CA GLY A 207 -12.33 14.71 -5.40
C GLY A 207 -11.15 13.92 -4.85
N HIS A 208 -10.01 14.10 -5.53
CA HIS A 208 -8.72 13.47 -5.20
C HIS A 208 -8.30 13.67 -3.74
N THR A 209 -8.49 14.85 -3.15
CA THR A 209 -8.15 15.10 -1.73
C THR A 209 -8.95 14.21 -0.78
N TYR A 210 -10.24 13.99 -1.02
CA TYR A 210 -11.07 13.15 -0.16
C TYR A 210 -10.68 11.67 -0.27
N MET A 211 -10.24 11.23 -1.45
CA MET A 211 -9.68 9.89 -1.64
C MET A 211 -8.32 9.72 -0.97
N ILE A 212 -7.45 10.73 -1.01
CA ILE A 212 -6.18 10.75 -0.26
C ILE A 212 -6.45 10.66 1.25
N LEU A 213 -7.38 11.47 1.78
CA LEU A 213 -7.78 11.43 3.19
C LEU A 213 -8.41 10.09 3.58
N LEU A 214 -9.18 9.45 2.68
CA LEU A 214 -9.69 8.10 2.89
C LEU A 214 -8.54 7.08 3.01
N VAL A 215 -7.56 7.09 2.10
CA VAL A 215 -6.41 6.17 2.18
C VAL A 215 -5.60 6.41 3.45
N MET A 216 -5.38 7.68 3.83
CA MET A 216 -4.74 8.03 5.11
C MET A 216 -5.51 7.48 6.32
N LEU A 217 -6.84 7.58 6.34
CA LEU A 217 -7.69 6.99 7.40
C LEU A 217 -7.59 5.46 7.40
N CYS A 218 -7.70 4.83 6.24
CA CYS A 218 -7.59 3.38 6.06
C CYS A 218 -6.24 2.86 6.59
N GLN A 219 -5.11 3.50 6.22
CA GLN A 219 -3.79 3.10 6.70
C GLN A 219 -3.68 3.22 8.24
N THR A 220 -4.29 4.26 8.84
CA THR A 220 -4.22 4.49 10.30
C THR A 220 -4.99 3.43 11.06
N LEU A 221 -6.16 3.00 10.54
CA LEU A 221 -6.94 1.91 11.11
C LEU A 221 -6.19 0.56 10.99
N VAL A 222 -5.61 0.26 9.83
CA VAL A 222 -4.79 -0.94 9.62
C VAL A 222 -3.56 -0.93 10.54
N TYR A 223 -2.80 0.16 10.58
CA TYR A 223 -1.61 0.28 11.42
C TYR A 223 -1.95 0.08 12.90
N ARG A 224 -3.07 0.64 13.37
CA ARG A 224 -3.58 0.44 14.73
C ARG A 224 -3.91 -1.03 15.01
N GLU A 225 -4.58 -1.73 14.08
CA GLU A 225 -4.87 -3.17 14.23
C GLU A 225 -3.59 -4.02 14.30
N VAL A 226 -2.68 -3.84 13.33
CA VAL A 226 -1.44 -4.62 13.23
C VAL A 226 -0.51 -4.39 14.42
N THR A 227 -0.43 -3.16 14.95
CA THR A 227 0.37 -2.87 16.16
C THR A 227 -0.31 -3.31 17.46
N ALA A 228 -1.64 -3.24 17.54
CA ALA A 228 -2.39 -3.74 18.69
C ALA A 228 -2.19 -5.25 18.89
N LEU A 229 -2.20 -6.04 17.82
CA LEU A 229 -1.98 -7.49 17.88
C LEU A 229 -0.63 -7.88 18.50
N PHE A 230 0.45 -7.16 18.20
CA PHE A 230 1.75 -7.42 18.83
C PHE A 230 1.68 -7.14 20.33
N SER A 231 1.06 -6.02 20.72
CA SER A 231 0.91 -5.65 22.13
C SER A 231 0.07 -6.67 22.91
N LEU A 232 -0.92 -7.30 22.27
CA LEU A 232 -1.70 -8.40 22.85
C LEU A 232 -0.85 -9.67 22.99
N THR A 233 -0.10 -10.03 21.95
CA THR A 233 0.74 -11.24 21.95
C THR A 233 1.82 -11.23 23.03
N THR A 234 2.39 -10.05 23.36
CA THR A 234 3.37 -9.96 24.47
C THR A 234 2.71 -9.79 25.85
N SER A 235 1.38 -9.61 25.95
CA SER A 235 0.75 -9.20 27.21
C SER A 235 0.39 -10.33 28.18
N ASP A 236 0.30 -11.58 27.72
CA ASP A 236 -0.31 -12.63 28.54
C ASP A 236 0.61 -13.27 29.60
N GLU A 237 1.93 -13.36 29.37
CA GLU A 237 2.90 -13.90 30.35
C GLU A 237 3.92 -12.88 30.86
N GLU A 238 4.55 -12.06 30.00
CA GLU A 238 5.61 -11.13 30.44
C GLU A 238 5.07 -9.87 31.12
N VAL A 239 4.00 -9.25 30.58
CA VAL A 239 3.44 -8.00 31.15
C VAL A 239 2.76 -8.21 32.51
N LYS A 240 2.15 -9.38 32.76
CA LYS A 240 1.64 -9.74 34.09
C LYS A 240 2.75 -9.81 35.16
N LYS A 241 4.00 -9.99 34.74
CA LYS A 241 5.14 -10.18 35.65
C LYS A 241 5.90 -8.89 35.94
N ASN A 242 6.06 -8.03 34.93
CA ASN A 242 6.93 -6.85 35.01
C ASN A 242 6.23 -5.49 34.76
N GLY A 243 4.94 -5.47 34.40
CA GLY A 243 4.22 -4.24 34.04
C GLY A 243 4.37 -3.84 32.56
N ARG A 244 3.64 -2.80 32.15
CA ARG A 244 3.59 -2.32 30.75
C ARG A 244 4.39 -1.03 30.59
N ASP A 245 5.42 -1.05 29.75
CA ASP A 245 6.19 0.15 29.37
C ASP A 245 5.27 1.18 28.67
N PRO A 246 4.99 2.35 29.28
CA PRO A 246 4.13 3.36 28.68
C PRO A 246 4.76 4.03 27.45
N TRP A 247 6.08 4.16 27.43
CA TRP A 247 6.82 4.88 26.39
C TRP A 247 6.75 4.13 25.05
N SER A 248 6.75 2.80 25.12
CA SER A 248 6.62 1.90 23.97
C SER A 248 5.45 2.27 23.04
N THR A 249 4.30 2.69 23.58
CA THR A 249 3.10 2.98 22.77
C THR A 249 3.19 4.36 22.12
N THR A 250 3.70 5.37 22.84
CA THR A 250 3.94 6.72 22.31
C THR A 250 4.97 6.68 21.17
N LEU A 251 6.02 5.88 21.34
CA LEU A 251 7.09 5.72 20.36
C LEU A 251 6.62 5.07 19.04
N ASN A 252 5.69 4.10 19.11
CA ASN A 252 5.08 3.51 17.91
C ASN A 252 4.39 4.58 17.06
N TRP A 253 3.52 5.37 17.69
CA TRP A 253 2.80 6.46 17.02
C TRP A 253 3.73 7.58 16.55
N TYR A 254 4.83 7.84 17.26
CA TYR A 254 5.88 8.76 16.81
C TYR A 254 6.48 8.32 15.47
N PHE A 255 6.95 7.06 15.37
CA PHE A 255 7.49 6.56 14.10
C PHE A 255 6.45 6.56 12.98
N PHE A 256 5.18 6.24 13.29
CA PHE A 256 4.09 6.37 12.31
C PHE A 256 3.96 7.80 11.76
N VAL A 257 3.90 8.81 12.62
CA VAL A 257 3.79 10.23 12.21
C VAL A 257 5.03 10.67 11.43
N VAL A 258 6.24 10.27 11.85
CA VAL A 258 7.48 10.64 11.15
C VAL A 258 7.59 9.99 9.77
N THR A 259 7.26 8.71 9.62
CA THR A 259 7.24 8.04 8.31
C THR A 259 6.15 8.62 7.39
N ASN A 260 4.98 8.98 7.94
CA ASN A 260 3.95 9.70 7.21
C ASN A 260 4.47 11.06 6.73
N TYR A 261 5.07 11.86 7.62
CA TYR A 261 5.64 13.17 7.26
C TYR A 261 6.71 13.04 6.17
N PHE A 262 7.59 12.04 6.25
CA PHE A 262 8.60 11.77 5.23
C PHE A 262 7.97 11.44 3.87
N LEU A 263 7.13 10.40 3.79
CA LEU A 263 6.60 9.92 2.51
C LEU A 263 5.55 10.87 1.90
N TYR A 264 4.66 11.45 2.72
CA TYR A 264 3.61 12.33 2.22
C TYR A 264 4.06 13.77 2.09
N GLY A 265 5.03 14.24 2.88
CA GLY A 265 5.52 15.61 2.79
C GLY A 265 6.06 15.94 1.40
N GLU A 266 6.88 15.09 0.79
CA GLU A 266 7.43 15.33 -0.55
C GLU A 266 6.32 15.43 -1.62
N SER A 267 5.37 14.49 -1.63
CA SER A 267 4.22 14.52 -2.54
C SER A 267 3.32 15.75 -2.29
N ILE A 268 2.98 16.03 -1.04
CA ILE A 268 2.16 17.18 -0.64
C ILE A 268 2.85 18.47 -1.06
N ILE A 269 4.14 18.67 -0.75
CA ILE A 269 4.87 19.87 -1.12
C ILE A 269 4.91 20.06 -2.64
N TYR A 270 5.10 18.99 -3.41
CA TYR A 270 5.10 19.04 -4.87
C TYR A 270 3.76 19.52 -5.45
N TYR A 271 2.65 18.83 -5.12
CA TYR A 271 1.33 19.16 -5.68
C TYR A 271 0.70 20.41 -5.07
N PHE A 272 0.87 20.63 -3.77
CA PHE A 272 0.33 21.82 -3.13
C PHE A 272 1.05 23.09 -3.58
N LYS A 273 2.32 23.06 -4.07
CA LYS A 273 3.08 24.24 -4.53
C LYS A 273 2.30 25.19 -5.46
N ALA A 274 1.41 24.64 -6.29
CA ALA A 274 0.53 25.40 -7.17
C ALA A 274 -0.50 26.27 -6.41
N ARG A 275 -1.20 25.71 -5.40
CA ARG A 275 -2.15 26.46 -4.57
C ARG A 275 -1.50 27.16 -3.36
N ILE A 276 -0.33 26.70 -2.94
CA ILE A 276 0.47 27.24 -1.84
C ILE A 276 0.93 28.67 -2.10
N HIS A 277 1.08 29.09 -3.36
CA HIS A 277 1.29 30.50 -3.69
C HIS A 277 0.15 31.43 -3.24
N VAL A 278 -1.06 30.90 -3.02
CA VAL A 278 -2.24 31.66 -2.55
C VAL A 278 -2.43 31.54 -1.04
N VAL A 279 -2.03 30.42 -0.42
CA VAL A 279 -2.26 30.16 1.01
C VAL A 279 -1.04 30.50 1.88
N PHE A 280 0.18 30.52 1.34
CA PHE A 280 1.38 30.93 2.06
C PHE A 280 1.75 32.40 1.83
N ALA A 281 0.92 33.27 2.43
CA ALA A 281 1.41 34.55 2.94
C ALA A 281 2.34 34.37 4.17
N ASP A 282 2.34 33.18 4.81
CA ASP A 282 3.17 32.87 5.98
C ASP A 282 4.57 32.35 5.61
N ALA A 283 5.57 33.21 5.77
CA ALA A 283 6.99 32.89 5.58
C ALA A 283 7.52 31.79 6.55
N GLN A 284 6.78 31.46 7.61
CA GLN A 284 7.23 30.53 8.66
C GLN A 284 7.22 29.05 8.26
N LEU A 285 6.36 28.64 7.33
CA LEU A 285 6.20 27.23 6.93
C LEU A 285 6.98 26.85 5.66
N LEU A 286 7.38 27.83 4.86
CA LEU A 286 8.29 27.66 3.73
C LEU A 286 9.61 26.91 4.08
N PRO A 287 10.34 27.20 5.18
CA PRO A 287 11.56 26.46 5.52
C PRO A 287 11.31 24.99 5.86
N PHE A 288 10.12 24.61 6.34
CA PHE A 288 9.77 23.21 6.60
C PHE A 288 9.56 22.43 5.30
N ALA A 289 8.99 23.10 4.29
CA ALA A 289 8.79 22.52 2.97
C ALA A 289 10.11 22.36 2.20
N THR A 290 10.95 23.40 2.16
CA THR A 290 12.23 23.35 1.41
C THR A 290 13.25 22.41 2.03
N ASN A 291 13.28 22.31 3.37
CA ASN A 291 14.20 21.43 4.11
C ASN A 291 13.54 20.11 4.57
N HIS A 292 12.41 19.72 3.96
CA HIS A 292 11.62 18.55 4.35
C HIS A 292 12.45 17.27 4.55
N ARG A 293 13.38 16.98 3.62
CA ARG A 293 14.21 15.76 3.67
C ARG A 293 15.14 15.72 4.90
N ILE A 294 15.83 16.84 5.20
CA ILE A 294 16.73 16.90 6.36
C ILE A 294 15.93 16.93 7.67
N ILE A 295 14.80 17.64 7.73
CA ILE A 295 13.90 17.65 8.89
C ILE A 295 13.37 16.25 9.18
N SER A 296 12.94 15.51 8.15
CA SER A 296 12.48 14.13 8.28
C SER A 296 13.57 13.20 8.82
N PHE A 297 14.80 13.34 8.33
CA PHE A 297 15.96 12.61 8.84
C PHE A 297 16.23 12.93 10.31
N THR A 298 16.26 14.22 10.70
CA THR A 298 16.42 14.65 12.09
C THR A 298 15.33 14.10 13.00
N LEU A 299 14.06 14.14 12.59
CA LEU A 299 12.94 13.57 13.34
C LEU A 299 13.08 12.05 13.53
N TYR A 300 13.49 11.32 12.50
CA TYR A 300 13.76 9.88 12.61
C TYR A 300 14.93 9.60 13.57
N THR A 301 16.01 10.38 13.49
CA THR A 301 17.15 10.27 14.42
C THR A 301 16.73 10.55 15.87
N ILE A 302 15.89 11.55 16.12
CA ILE A 302 15.35 11.84 17.46
C ILE A 302 14.55 10.64 17.99
N GLY A 303 13.68 10.04 17.15
CA GLY A 303 12.94 8.83 17.51
C GLY A 303 13.84 7.64 17.81
N PHE A 304 14.90 7.44 17.02
CA PHE A 304 15.88 6.38 17.21
C PHE A 304 16.69 6.56 18.51
N VAL A 305 17.16 7.78 18.79
CA VAL A 305 17.84 8.09 20.06
C VAL A 305 16.88 7.93 21.23
N GLY A 306 15.62 8.36 21.10
CA GLY A 306 14.57 8.17 22.11
C GLY A 306 14.24 6.69 22.36
N PHE A 307 14.30 5.83 21.33
CA PHE A 307 14.21 4.38 21.49
C PHE A 307 15.38 3.82 22.30
N VAL A 308 16.62 4.20 21.95
CA VAL A 308 17.83 3.74 22.64
C VAL A 308 17.85 4.19 24.10
N MET A 309 17.42 5.43 24.40
CA MET A 309 17.26 5.94 25.76
C MET A 309 16.15 5.22 26.55
N SER A 310 15.16 4.66 25.87
CA SER A 310 14.07 3.88 26.48
C SER A 310 14.45 2.44 26.83
N LEU A 311 15.64 1.96 26.46
CA LEU A 311 16.01 0.55 26.64
C LEU A 311 16.17 0.19 28.13
N GLN A 312 15.35 -0.75 28.60
CA GLN A 312 15.37 -1.22 29.98
C GLN A 312 15.91 -2.64 30.11
N LYS A 313 16.86 -2.84 31.04
CA LYS A 313 17.37 -4.17 31.40
C LYS A 313 16.21 -5.02 31.93
N GLY A 314 15.88 -6.10 31.21
CA GLY A 314 14.72 -6.96 31.47
C GLY A 314 13.69 -6.99 30.34
N PHE A 315 13.56 -5.91 29.57
CA PHE A 315 12.56 -5.79 28.47
C PHE A 315 13.17 -5.77 27.07
N LEU A 316 14.51 -5.80 26.94
CA LEU A 316 15.25 -5.70 25.67
C LEU A 316 14.65 -6.53 24.53
N LYS A 317 14.32 -7.81 24.77
CA LYS A 317 13.74 -8.71 23.74
C LYS A 317 12.37 -8.22 23.26
N GLN A 318 11.51 -7.76 24.17
CA GLN A 318 10.21 -7.16 23.84
C GLN A 318 10.38 -5.83 23.11
N GLN A 319 11.27 -4.96 23.58
CA GLN A 319 11.50 -3.63 22.98
C GLN A 319 12.09 -3.73 21.56
N PHE A 320 13.10 -4.59 21.33
CA PHE A 320 13.61 -4.85 19.98
C PHE A 320 12.60 -5.59 19.09
N GLY A 321 11.80 -6.50 19.67
CA GLY A 321 10.70 -7.16 18.95
C GLY A 321 9.65 -6.16 18.46
N LEU A 322 9.21 -5.25 19.33
CA LEU A 322 8.28 -4.18 19.01
C LEU A 322 8.87 -3.22 17.97
N PHE A 323 10.14 -2.81 18.14
CA PHE A 323 10.81 -1.93 17.20
C PHE A 323 10.87 -2.52 15.78
N CYS A 324 11.25 -3.80 15.66
CA CYS A 324 11.22 -4.54 14.40
C CYS A 324 9.81 -4.61 13.82
N TRP A 325 8.82 -4.93 14.66
CA TRP A 325 7.42 -5.02 14.26
C TRP A 325 6.85 -3.72 13.71
N VAL A 326 7.13 -2.60 14.40
CA VAL A 326 6.73 -1.26 13.97
C VAL A 326 7.33 -0.95 12.61
N HIS A 327 8.64 -1.13 12.42
CA HIS A 327 9.29 -0.82 11.15
C HIS A 327 8.79 -1.72 10.00
N MET A 328 8.53 -3.00 10.25
CA MET A 328 7.88 -3.89 9.27
C MET A 328 6.45 -3.46 8.96
N SER A 329 5.68 -3.03 9.96
CA SER A 329 4.31 -2.52 9.78
C SER A 329 4.30 -1.22 8.97
N LEU A 330 5.26 -0.32 9.22
CA LEU A 330 5.41 0.93 8.45
C LEU A 330 5.81 0.64 6.99
N LEU A 331 6.73 -0.30 6.78
CA LEU A 331 7.15 -0.74 5.45
C LEU A 331 6.00 -1.39 4.66
N ILE A 332 5.15 -2.19 5.29
CA ILE A 332 4.04 -2.87 4.59
C ILE A 332 2.84 -1.95 4.40
N VAL A 333 2.47 -1.15 5.40
CA VAL A 333 1.21 -0.38 5.40
C VAL A 333 1.39 1.04 4.87
N VAL A 334 2.42 1.78 5.32
CA VAL A 334 2.56 3.21 4.96
C VAL A 334 3.18 3.36 3.57
N LEU A 335 4.18 2.55 3.21
CA LEU A 335 4.77 2.60 1.86
C LEU A 335 3.78 2.19 0.77
N SER A 336 2.97 1.15 1.00
CA SER A 336 1.93 0.74 0.05
C SER A 336 0.82 1.79 -0.08
N SER A 337 0.42 2.41 1.03
CA SER A 337 -0.52 3.55 1.03
C SER A 337 0.03 4.76 0.28
N HIS A 338 1.33 5.04 0.38
CA HIS A 338 2.01 6.07 -0.40
C HIS A 338 1.97 5.79 -1.91
N PHE A 339 2.22 4.55 -2.33
CA PHE A 339 2.06 4.16 -3.74
C PHE A 339 0.60 4.30 -4.21
N ILE A 340 -0.38 3.92 -3.39
CA ILE A 340 -1.81 4.13 -3.68
C ILE A 340 -2.12 5.62 -3.88
N MET A 341 -1.59 6.51 -3.04
CA MET A 341 -1.82 7.95 -3.19
C MET A 341 -1.15 8.53 -4.44
N ASN A 342 0.06 8.08 -4.80
CA ASN A 342 0.68 8.48 -6.05
C ASN A 342 -0.15 8.02 -7.27
N ASN A 343 -0.77 6.83 -7.23
CA ASN A 343 -1.69 6.38 -8.28
C ASN A 343 -2.92 7.29 -8.38
N ILE A 344 -3.49 7.73 -7.25
CA ILE A 344 -4.61 8.69 -7.23
C ILE A 344 -4.18 10.02 -7.89
N LEU A 345 -2.98 10.52 -7.57
CA LEU A 345 -2.47 11.81 -8.07
C LEU A 345 -2.17 11.80 -9.58
N GLU A 346 -1.76 10.66 -10.13
CA GLU A 346 -1.56 10.45 -11.58
C GLU A 346 -2.89 10.29 -12.36
N GLY A 347 -4.02 10.16 -11.66
CA GLY A 347 -5.38 10.11 -12.21
C GLY A 347 -6.22 9.03 -11.54
N MET A 348 -7.45 9.35 -11.14
CA MET A 348 -8.28 8.43 -10.34
C MET A 348 -8.51 7.06 -10.98
N ILE A 349 -8.45 6.93 -12.30
CA ILE A 349 -8.59 5.65 -13.00
C ILE A 349 -7.55 4.60 -12.54
N TRP A 350 -6.32 5.03 -12.21
CA TRP A 350 -5.24 4.18 -11.70
C TRP A 350 -5.45 3.72 -10.26
N PHE A 351 -6.41 4.31 -9.54
CA PHE A 351 -6.85 3.82 -8.25
C PHE A 351 -8.15 3.02 -8.38
N TRP A 352 -9.18 3.62 -8.98
CA TRP A 352 -10.54 3.12 -9.00
C TRP A 352 -10.69 1.80 -9.76
N VAL A 353 -10.16 1.73 -10.99
CA VAL A 353 -10.28 0.51 -11.79
C VAL A 353 -9.54 -0.64 -11.09
N PRO A 354 -8.24 -0.54 -10.75
CA PRO A 354 -7.53 -1.55 -9.95
C PRO A 354 -8.23 -2.00 -8.65
N ALA A 355 -8.72 -1.06 -7.84
CA ALA A 355 -9.42 -1.39 -6.60
C ALA A 355 -10.72 -2.19 -6.87
N SER A 356 -11.46 -1.81 -7.91
CA SER A 356 -12.67 -2.51 -8.34
C SER A 356 -12.37 -3.91 -8.92
N LEU A 357 -11.23 -4.13 -9.58
CA LEU A 357 -10.80 -5.45 -10.07
C LEU A 357 -10.59 -6.45 -8.93
N VAL A 358 -9.98 -6.02 -7.82
CA VAL A 358 -9.78 -6.85 -6.63
C VAL A 358 -11.13 -7.23 -6.00
N ILE A 359 -12.05 -6.26 -5.85
CA ILE A 359 -13.41 -6.49 -5.31
C ILE A 359 -14.20 -7.45 -6.23
N CYS A 360 -14.15 -7.21 -7.54
CA CYS A 360 -14.73 -8.06 -8.57
C CYS A 360 -14.20 -9.50 -8.47
N ASN A 361 -12.88 -9.67 -8.37
CA ASN A 361 -12.24 -10.98 -8.26
C ASN A 361 -12.70 -11.74 -7.01
N ASP A 362 -12.76 -11.10 -5.83
CA ASP A 362 -13.22 -11.75 -4.61
C ASP A 362 -14.70 -12.16 -4.68
N VAL A 363 -15.55 -11.33 -5.31
CA VAL A 363 -16.97 -11.65 -5.54
C VAL A 363 -17.11 -12.84 -6.50
N PHE A 364 -16.43 -12.84 -7.65
CA PHE A 364 -16.51 -13.96 -8.59
C PHE A 364 -15.85 -15.24 -8.06
N ALA A 365 -14.75 -15.15 -7.30
CA ALA A 365 -14.13 -16.29 -6.64
C ALA A 365 -15.10 -16.96 -5.64
N TYR A 366 -15.91 -16.16 -4.94
CA TYR A 366 -16.99 -16.66 -4.09
C TYR A 366 -18.13 -17.30 -4.90
N VAL A 367 -18.60 -16.63 -5.97
CA VAL A 367 -19.71 -17.13 -6.81
C VAL A 367 -19.35 -18.46 -7.48
N TRP A 368 -18.23 -18.52 -8.24
CA TRP A 368 -17.75 -19.74 -8.88
C TRP A 368 -17.31 -20.80 -7.86
N GLY A 369 -16.80 -20.36 -6.70
CA GLY A 369 -16.42 -21.23 -5.60
C GLY A 369 -17.59 -21.94 -4.92
N ILE A 370 -18.78 -21.36 -4.89
CA ILE A 370 -20.00 -22.03 -4.38
C ILE A 370 -20.67 -22.90 -5.44
N THR A 371 -20.71 -22.46 -6.70
CA THR A 371 -21.44 -23.16 -7.76
C THR A 371 -20.68 -24.37 -8.30
N PHE A 372 -19.35 -24.29 -8.40
CA PHE A 372 -18.51 -25.35 -8.99
C PHE A 372 -17.34 -25.79 -8.10
N GLY A 373 -17.09 -25.13 -6.97
CA GLY A 373 -15.95 -25.42 -6.10
C GLY A 373 -15.99 -26.82 -5.49
N ARG A 374 -14.93 -27.59 -5.70
CA ARG A 374 -14.75 -28.95 -5.14
C ARG A 374 -13.35 -29.17 -4.58
N THR A 375 -12.33 -28.56 -5.18
CA THR A 375 -10.93 -28.73 -4.77
C THR A 375 -10.44 -27.52 -3.97
N PRO A 376 -9.95 -27.69 -2.72
CA PRO A 376 -9.42 -26.58 -1.94
C PRO A 376 -8.06 -26.12 -2.49
N LEU A 377 -7.88 -24.81 -2.63
CA LEU A 377 -6.70 -24.20 -3.26
C LEU A 377 -5.46 -24.23 -2.36
N ILE A 378 -5.64 -24.04 -1.03
CA ILE A 378 -4.55 -24.08 -0.06
C ILE A 378 -5.05 -24.54 1.31
N GLN A 379 -4.30 -25.42 1.99
CA GLN A 379 -4.68 -25.98 3.30
C GLN A 379 -4.92 -24.89 4.36
N LEU A 380 -4.21 -23.76 4.25
CA LEU A 380 -4.32 -22.60 5.13
C LEU A 380 -5.68 -21.89 5.05
N SER A 381 -6.37 -22.02 3.92
CA SER A 381 -7.66 -21.39 3.63
C SER A 381 -8.60 -22.38 2.93
N PRO A 382 -9.12 -23.40 3.65
CA PRO A 382 -9.85 -24.52 3.07
C PRO A 382 -11.20 -24.14 2.40
N LYS A 383 -11.65 -22.89 2.56
CA LYS A 383 -12.85 -22.34 1.91
C LYS A 383 -12.61 -21.73 0.53
N LYS A 384 -11.35 -21.49 0.13
CA LYS A 384 -11.00 -20.98 -1.21
C LYS A 384 -10.73 -22.18 -2.13
N THR A 385 -11.38 -22.23 -3.28
CA THR A 385 -11.35 -23.39 -4.20
C THR A 385 -10.61 -23.06 -5.51
N VAL A 386 -10.06 -24.08 -6.17
CA VAL A 386 -9.33 -23.92 -7.43
C VAL A 386 -10.30 -23.53 -8.55
N GLU A 387 -11.50 -24.13 -8.59
CA GLU A 387 -12.52 -23.81 -9.60
C GLU A 387 -13.02 -22.37 -9.43
N GLY A 388 -13.17 -21.91 -8.19
CA GLY A 388 -13.49 -20.51 -7.88
C GLY A 388 -12.42 -19.53 -8.38
N PHE A 389 -11.14 -19.86 -8.18
CA PHE A 389 -10.01 -19.05 -8.64
C PHE A 389 -9.93 -18.95 -10.17
N ILE A 390 -10.12 -20.07 -10.89
CA ILE A 390 -10.12 -20.08 -12.36
C ILE A 390 -11.34 -19.32 -12.93
N GLY A 391 -12.53 -19.49 -12.33
CA GLY A 391 -13.73 -18.75 -12.72
C GLY A 391 -13.59 -17.24 -12.48
N ALA A 392 -12.97 -16.84 -11.37
CA ALA A 392 -12.67 -15.46 -11.05
C ALA A 392 -11.70 -14.81 -12.05
N PHE A 393 -10.69 -15.53 -12.53
CA PHE A 393 -9.75 -15.04 -13.53
C PHE A 393 -10.44 -14.58 -14.81
N TRP A 394 -11.21 -15.47 -15.45
CA TRP A 394 -11.93 -15.12 -16.69
C TRP A 394 -13.03 -14.08 -16.47
N SER A 395 -13.70 -14.11 -15.32
CA SER A 395 -14.70 -13.08 -14.99
C SER A 395 -14.07 -11.70 -14.80
N THR A 396 -12.90 -11.62 -14.16
CA THR A 396 -12.16 -10.37 -13.91
C THR A 396 -11.46 -9.85 -15.18
N MET A 397 -11.05 -10.72 -16.10
CA MET A 397 -10.65 -10.33 -17.46
C MET A 397 -11.76 -9.55 -18.15
N ILE A 398 -12.94 -10.16 -18.28
CA ILE A 398 -14.09 -9.60 -19.00
C ILE A 398 -14.60 -8.34 -18.31
N PHE A 399 -14.78 -8.38 -16.98
CA PHE A 399 -15.17 -7.23 -16.19
C PHE A 399 -14.17 -6.08 -16.36
N GLY A 400 -12.87 -6.33 -16.25
CA GLY A 400 -11.86 -5.28 -16.33
C GLY A 400 -11.80 -4.58 -17.67
N VAL A 401 -11.89 -5.32 -18.77
CA VAL A 401 -11.99 -4.71 -20.11
C VAL A 401 -13.24 -3.84 -20.22
N LEU A 402 -14.43 -4.35 -19.87
CA LEU A 402 -15.68 -3.60 -19.98
C LEU A 402 -15.70 -2.36 -19.05
N TRP A 403 -15.30 -2.53 -17.80
CA TRP A 403 -15.32 -1.50 -16.76
C TRP A 403 -14.29 -0.40 -17.03
N GLY A 404 -13.05 -0.77 -17.37
CA GLY A 404 -12.02 0.19 -17.76
C GLY A 404 -12.36 0.94 -19.05
N THR A 405 -13.02 0.28 -20.01
CA THR A 405 -13.50 0.93 -21.24
C THR A 405 -14.59 1.96 -20.97
N TYR A 406 -15.46 1.71 -20.00
CA TYR A 406 -16.45 2.69 -19.56
C TYR A 406 -15.78 3.87 -18.84
N PHE A 407 -14.89 3.63 -17.88
CA PHE A 407 -14.29 4.71 -17.08
C PHE A 407 -13.26 5.56 -17.82
N MET A 408 -12.62 5.07 -18.90
CA MET A 408 -11.69 5.89 -19.68
C MET A 408 -12.37 7.01 -20.51
N GLN A 409 -13.70 7.02 -20.60
CA GLN A 409 -14.46 8.05 -21.32
C GLN A 409 -14.61 9.38 -20.54
N PHE A 410 -14.24 9.40 -19.25
CA PHE A 410 -14.44 10.56 -18.38
C PHE A 410 -13.10 11.25 -18.09
N ASP A 411 -12.94 12.49 -18.57
CA ASP A 411 -11.75 13.31 -18.35
C ASP A 411 -11.33 13.38 -16.86
N TYR A 412 -12.31 13.54 -15.96
CA TYR A 412 -12.12 13.54 -14.50
C TYR A 412 -11.42 12.27 -13.95
N MET A 413 -11.54 11.12 -14.63
CA MET A 413 -10.92 9.86 -14.21
C MET A 413 -9.51 9.69 -14.78
N ILE A 414 -9.28 10.14 -16.02
CA ILE A 414 -8.01 9.92 -16.75
C ILE A 414 -7.00 11.04 -16.57
N CYS A 415 -7.43 12.24 -16.21
CA CYS A 415 -6.54 13.40 -16.06
C CYS A 415 -5.76 13.35 -14.73
N PRO A 416 -4.44 13.65 -14.75
CA PRO A 416 -3.66 13.78 -13.52
C PRO A 416 -4.06 15.04 -12.74
N VAL A 417 -3.77 15.04 -11.43
CA VAL A 417 -4.11 16.15 -10.53
C VAL A 417 -3.30 17.40 -10.88
N GLN A 418 -3.99 18.42 -11.35
CA GLN A 418 -3.49 19.80 -11.44
C GLN A 418 -3.88 20.60 -10.19
N ASP A 419 -5.14 20.48 -9.78
CA ASP A 419 -5.70 21.12 -8.60
C ASP A 419 -6.36 20.11 -7.66
N LEU A 420 -6.00 20.15 -6.38
CA LEU A 420 -6.54 19.25 -5.35
C LEU A 420 -8.03 19.47 -5.02
N GLY A 421 -8.65 20.48 -5.63
CA GLY A 421 -10.04 20.89 -5.37
C GLY A 421 -11.01 20.47 -6.46
N VAL A 422 -10.52 19.78 -7.50
CA VAL A 422 -11.37 19.24 -8.56
C VAL A 422 -12.26 18.14 -8.01
N SER A 423 -13.55 18.25 -8.31
CA SER A 423 -14.58 17.26 -8.02
C SER A 423 -15.17 16.73 -9.33
N ALA A 424 -16.03 15.71 -9.27
CA ALA A 424 -16.67 15.15 -10.45
C ALA A 424 -17.56 16.15 -11.23
N TRP A 425 -17.96 17.26 -10.61
CA TRP A 425 -18.73 18.33 -11.23
C TRP A 425 -17.85 19.46 -11.81
N SER A 426 -16.54 19.42 -11.58
CA SER A 426 -15.58 20.34 -12.16
C SER A 426 -15.26 19.92 -13.60
N SER A 427 -15.38 20.83 -14.57
CA SER A 427 -15.06 20.56 -15.98
C SER A 427 -13.54 20.55 -16.23
N VAL A 428 -12.85 19.53 -15.70
CA VAL A 428 -11.43 19.30 -15.94
C VAL A 428 -11.22 18.84 -17.37
N LYS A 429 -10.28 19.49 -18.08
CA LYS A 429 -9.80 19.04 -19.39
C LYS A 429 -8.28 18.96 -19.35
N CYS A 430 -7.73 17.86 -19.83
CA CYS A 430 -6.29 17.68 -20.03
C CYS A 430 -6.03 17.10 -21.43
N LYS A 431 -4.77 17.06 -21.84
CA LYS A 431 -4.36 16.20 -22.94
C LYS A 431 -4.35 14.75 -22.43
N PRO A 432 -5.17 13.84 -22.96
CA PRO A 432 -5.19 12.46 -22.49
C PRO A 432 -3.88 11.76 -22.84
N ASN A 433 -3.41 10.87 -21.96
CA ASN A 433 -2.28 9.98 -22.25
C ASN A 433 -2.63 9.12 -23.49
N PRO A 434 -1.73 8.97 -24.48
CA PRO A 434 -1.93 8.18 -25.69
C PRO A 434 -2.33 6.71 -25.51
N VAL A 435 -2.31 6.16 -24.29
CA VAL A 435 -2.92 4.86 -23.98
C VAL A 435 -4.45 4.87 -24.00
N PHE A 436 -5.08 6.01 -23.69
CA PHE A 436 -6.54 6.17 -23.70
C PHE A 436 -7.10 6.60 -25.06
N VAL A 437 -6.23 7.03 -25.97
CA VAL A 437 -6.61 7.46 -27.33
C VAL A 437 -6.89 6.22 -28.19
N TRP A 438 -8.08 6.18 -28.77
CA TRP A 438 -8.49 5.13 -29.71
C TRP A 438 -7.62 5.15 -30.97
N ARG A 439 -7.26 3.96 -31.44
CA ARG A 439 -6.47 3.71 -32.64
C ARG A 439 -7.14 2.60 -33.44
N ASP A 440 -7.01 2.65 -34.75
CA ASP A 440 -7.42 1.55 -35.62
C ASP A 440 -6.29 0.53 -35.75
N TRP A 441 -6.56 -0.72 -35.40
CA TRP A 441 -5.66 -1.83 -35.71
C TRP A 441 -6.03 -2.40 -37.07
N GLU A 442 -5.15 -2.25 -38.05
CA GLU A 442 -5.22 -2.98 -39.33
C GLU A 442 -5.05 -4.49 -39.09
N MET A 443 -6.10 -5.27 -39.34
CA MET A 443 -6.02 -6.71 -39.17
C MET A 443 -5.06 -7.35 -40.17
N TRP A 444 -4.39 -8.42 -39.74
CA TRP A 444 -3.57 -9.23 -40.65
C TRP A 444 -4.42 -9.70 -41.84
N THR A 445 -3.97 -9.38 -43.05
CA THR A 445 -4.79 -9.44 -44.27
C THR A 445 -5.51 -10.79 -44.51
N PRO A 446 -4.88 -11.96 -44.30
CA PRO A 446 -5.56 -13.25 -44.42
C PRO A 446 -6.71 -13.43 -43.42
N LEU A 447 -6.56 -12.91 -42.20
CA LEU A 447 -7.58 -12.97 -41.16
C LEU A 447 -8.76 -12.05 -41.51
N ALA A 448 -8.50 -10.84 -42.01
CA ALA A 448 -9.55 -9.92 -42.46
C ALA A 448 -10.39 -10.50 -43.61
N VAL A 449 -9.76 -11.18 -44.57
CA VAL A 449 -10.48 -11.89 -45.65
C VAL A 449 -11.32 -13.04 -45.08
N CYS A 450 -10.78 -13.87 -44.19
CA CYS A 450 -11.53 -14.97 -43.55
C CYS A 450 -12.71 -14.46 -42.70
N LEU A 451 -12.51 -13.41 -41.91
CA LEU A 451 -13.55 -12.85 -41.05
C LEU A 451 -14.65 -12.16 -41.85
N SER A 452 -14.29 -11.49 -42.95
CA SER A 452 -15.27 -10.84 -43.83
C SER A 452 -16.09 -11.84 -44.65
N THR A 453 -15.53 -12.99 -45.05
CA THR A 453 -16.32 -14.09 -45.64
C THR A 453 -17.24 -14.78 -44.63
N LEU A 454 -16.86 -14.84 -43.34
CA LEU A 454 -17.69 -15.43 -42.28
C LEU A 454 -18.83 -14.51 -41.82
N LEU A 455 -18.57 -13.20 -41.65
CA LEU A 455 -19.54 -12.23 -41.10
C LEU A 455 -20.33 -11.47 -42.20
N GLY A 456 -20.00 -11.66 -43.48
CA GLY A 456 -20.65 -10.95 -44.59
C GLY A 456 -20.44 -9.43 -44.58
N ARG A 457 -19.44 -8.94 -43.86
CA ARG A 457 -19.09 -7.51 -43.72
C ARG A 457 -17.58 -7.33 -43.83
N SER A 458 -17.13 -6.34 -44.60
CA SER A 458 -15.72 -6.01 -44.76
C SER A 458 -15.18 -5.27 -43.53
N ILE A 459 -14.93 -6.01 -42.44
CA ILE A 459 -14.19 -5.50 -41.28
C ILE A 459 -12.70 -5.59 -41.65
N THR A 460 -12.07 -4.44 -41.90
CA THR A 460 -10.62 -4.33 -42.20
C THR A 460 -9.82 -3.80 -41.02
N THR A 461 -10.44 -2.91 -40.22
CA THR A 461 -9.87 -2.33 -39.00
C THR A 461 -10.68 -2.73 -37.77
N ILE A 462 -10.01 -2.84 -36.62
CA ILE A 462 -10.65 -2.99 -35.31
C ILE A 462 -10.25 -1.77 -34.45
N PRO A 463 -11.21 -0.99 -33.93
CA PRO A 463 -10.89 0.10 -33.01
C PRO A 463 -10.44 -0.46 -31.66
N TYR A 464 -9.29 -0.02 -31.17
CA TYR A 464 -8.78 -0.35 -29.84
C TYR A 464 -8.12 0.86 -29.18
N ALA A 465 -8.23 0.97 -27.86
CA ALA A 465 -7.34 1.80 -27.06
C ALA A 465 -6.20 0.91 -26.54
N PRO A 466 -4.92 1.35 -26.55
CA PRO A 466 -3.83 0.59 -25.93
C PRO A 466 -4.08 0.27 -24.45
N TYR A 467 -4.90 1.07 -23.76
CA TYR A 467 -5.39 0.80 -22.41
C TYR A 467 -6.07 -0.57 -22.25
N HIS A 468 -6.70 -1.14 -23.29
CA HIS A 468 -7.26 -2.49 -23.24
C HIS A 468 -6.20 -3.56 -22.91
N LEU A 469 -4.98 -3.43 -23.43
CA LEU A 469 -3.88 -4.35 -23.12
C LEU A 469 -3.45 -4.20 -21.66
N HIS A 470 -3.33 -2.95 -21.18
CA HIS A 470 -3.02 -2.67 -19.79
C HIS A 470 -4.12 -3.19 -18.83
N LEU A 471 -5.40 -3.12 -19.21
CA LEU A 471 -6.51 -3.72 -18.46
C LEU A 471 -6.39 -5.24 -18.33
N LEU A 472 -5.98 -5.95 -19.38
CA LEU A 472 -5.73 -7.39 -19.30
C LEU A 472 -4.58 -7.71 -18.33
N PHE A 473 -3.47 -6.96 -18.36
CA PHE A 473 -2.38 -7.15 -17.39
C PHE A 473 -2.81 -6.83 -15.94
N MET A 474 -3.53 -5.72 -15.73
CA MET A 474 -4.03 -5.32 -14.42
C MET A 474 -5.03 -6.34 -13.85
N SER A 475 -6.01 -6.77 -14.64
CA SER A 475 -6.96 -7.82 -14.24
C SER A 475 -6.27 -9.16 -13.99
N GLY A 476 -5.21 -9.46 -14.73
CA GLY A 476 -4.43 -10.69 -14.59
C GLY A 476 -3.69 -10.71 -13.26
N PHE A 477 -3.06 -9.60 -12.90
CA PHE A 477 -2.44 -9.42 -11.59
C PHE A 477 -3.49 -9.42 -10.45
N ALA A 478 -4.61 -8.71 -10.62
CA ALA A 478 -5.69 -8.62 -9.64
C ALA A 478 -6.31 -9.99 -9.30
N SER A 479 -6.33 -10.91 -10.26
CA SER A 479 -6.86 -12.26 -10.04
C SER A 479 -5.79 -13.27 -9.63
N LEU A 480 -4.63 -13.28 -10.28
CA LEU A 480 -3.61 -14.31 -10.04
C LEU A 480 -2.72 -14.00 -8.84
N VAL A 481 -2.36 -12.73 -8.62
CA VAL A 481 -1.31 -12.34 -7.66
C VAL A 481 -1.88 -11.61 -6.44
N ALA A 482 -2.80 -10.66 -6.63
CA ALA A 482 -3.35 -9.89 -5.50
C ALA A 482 -3.96 -10.76 -4.38
N PRO A 483 -4.65 -11.90 -4.64
CA PRO A 483 -5.17 -12.77 -3.58
C PRO A 483 -4.11 -13.39 -2.67
N PHE A 484 -2.83 -13.37 -3.05
CA PHE A 484 -1.72 -13.77 -2.16
C PHE A 484 -1.50 -12.80 -1.01
N GLY A 485 -1.92 -11.52 -1.12
CA GLY A 485 -2.02 -10.61 0.02
C GLY A 485 -2.95 -11.18 1.09
N GLY A 486 -4.16 -11.58 0.69
CA GLY A 486 -5.14 -12.22 1.57
C GLY A 486 -4.73 -13.61 2.08
N PHE A 487 -3.95 -14.38 1.32
CA PHE A 487 -3.36 -15.64 1.82
C PHE A 487 -2.28 -15.36 2.88
N PHE A 488 -1.43 -14.36 2.68
CA PHE A 488 -0.40 -13.94 3.64
C PHE A 488 -1.04 -13.44 4.95
N ALA A 489 -2.02 -12.53 4.86
CA ALA A 489 -2.78 -12.03 6.00
C ALA A 489 -3.53 -13.16 6.74
N SER A 490 -4.13 -14.11 6.00
CA SER A 490 -4.73 -15.30 6.61
C SER A 490 -3.70 -16.19 7.33
N GLY A 491 -2.51 -16.37 6.75
CA GLY A 491 -1.41 -17.14 7.35
C GLY A 491 -0.90 -16.55 8.64
N PHE A 492 -0.68 -15.25 8.61
CA PHE A 492 -0.35 -14.44 9.78
C PHE A 492 -1.40 -14.64 10.89
N LYS A 493 -2.69 -14.51 10.61
CA LYS A 493 -3.75 -14.72 11.62
C LYS A 493 -3.70 -16.12 12.25
N ARG A 494 -3.41 -17.16 11.47
CA ARG A 494 -3.24 -18.53 12.01
C ARG A 494 -2.01 -18.67 12.90
N ALA A 495 -0.90 -18.00 12.60
CA ALA A 495 0.30 -18.02 13.44
C ALA A 495 0.05 -17.46 14.85
N PHE A 496 -0.83 -16.45 14.97
CA PHE A 496 -1.21 -15.84 16.26
C PHE A 496 -2.50 -16.42 16.88
N ASN A 497 -3.05 -17.51 16.32
CA ASN A 497 -4.33 -18.13 16.74
C ASN A 497 -5.55 -17.16 16.75
N ILE A 498 -5.48 -16.05 16.01
CA ILE A 498 -6.57 -15.09 15.85
C ILE A 498 -7.42 -15.43 14.61
N LYS A 499 -8.64 -14.88 14.55
CA LYS A 499 -9.57 -15.09 13.43
C LYS A 499 -9.64 -13.89 12.48
N ASP A 500 -9.64 -12.68 13.02
CA ASP A 500 -9.79 -11.39 12.35
C ASP A 500 -8.78 -10.41 12.99
N PHE A 501 -8.28 -9.39 12.28
CA PHE A 501 -7.25 -8.47 12.81
C PHE A 501 -7.78 -7.48 13.86
N GLY A 502 -9.09 -7.25 13.88
CA GLY A 502 -9.80 -6.37 14.81
C GLY A 502 -11.27 -6.25 14.44
N ASP A 503 -12.00 -5.39 15.15
CA ASP A 503 -13.42 -5.11 14.93
C ASP A 503 -13.65 -3.63 14.54
N SER A 504 -12.83 -3.08 13.64
CA SER A 504 -12.92 -1.65 13.26
C SER A 504 -14.20 -1.29 12.49
N ILE A 505 -14.88 -2.25 11.85
CA ILE A 505 -16.15 -2.02 11.15
C ILE A 505 -17.24 -2.93 11.72
N PRO A 506 -18.36 -2.38 12.24
CA PRO A 506 -19.44 -3.17 12.85
C PRO A 506 -19.99 -4.27 11.94
N GLY A 507 -19.95 -5.51 12.45
CA GLY A 507 -20.42 -6.72 11.74
C GLY A 507 -19.53 -7.18 10.58
N HIS A 508 -18.36 -6.57 10.39
CA HIS A 508 -17.62 -6.59 9.13
C HIS A 508 -16.13 -6.92 9.21
N GLY A 509 -15.61 -7.12 10.43
CA GLY A 509 -14.23 -7.53 10.71
C GLY A 509 -13.23 -6.37 10.73
N GLY A 510 -11.96 -6.72 10.61
CA GLY A 510 -10.84 -5.77 10.63
C GLY A 510 -10.76 -4.98 9.32
N MET A 511 -10.13 -3.81 9.39
CA MET A 511 -9.76 -3.04 8.21
C MET A 511 -8.61 -3.73 7.45
N THR A 512 -7.69 -4.36 8.18
CA THR A 512 -6.56 -5.11 7.62
C THR A 512 -7.02 -6.26 6.73
N ASP A 513 -8.08 -6.97 7.14
CA ASP A 513 -8.74 -8.07 6.41
C ASP A 513 -9.39 -7.65 5.08
N ARG A 514 -9.43 -6.34 4.78
CA ARG A 514 -10.06 -5.74 3.60
C ARG A 514 -9.04 -5.05 2.68
N MET A 515 -7.91 -4.65 3.24
CA MET A 515 -6.88 -3.89 2.56
C MET A 515 -5.66 -4.74 2.17
N ASP A 516 -5.54 -5.96 2.66
CA ASP A 516 -4.43 -6.88 2.37
C ASP A 516 -4.18 -7.12 0.87
N CYS A 517 -5.22 -7.45 0.09
CA CYS A 517 -5.14 -7.55 -1.37
C CYS A 517 -4.99 -6.18 -2.05
N GLN A 518 -5.58 -5.12 -1.47
CA GLN A 518 -5.59 -3.76 -2.04
C GLN A 518 -4.21 -3.10 -1.97
N PHE A 519 -3.46 -3.29 -0.89
CA PHE A 519 -2.09 -2.79 -0.76
C PHE A 519 -1.16 -3.42 -1.81
N LEU A 520 -1.27 -4.75 -2.02
CA LEU A 520 -0.48 -5.45 -3.03
C LEU A 520 -0.84 -4.97 -4.46
N MET A 521 -2.12 -4.75 -4.73
CA MET A 521 -2.59 -4.18 -6.00
C MET A 521 -2.08 -2.74 -6.20
N GLY A 522 -2.16 -1.89 -5.18
CA GLY A 522 -1.70 -0.50 -5.24
C GLY A 522 -0.20 -0.36 -5.50
N VAL A 523 0.63 -1.18 -4.85
CA VAL A 523 2.07 -1.28 -5.10
C VAL A 523 2.33 -1.68 -6.56
N PHE A 524 1.63 -2.72 -7.04
CA PHE A 524 1.78 -3.19 -8.43
C PHE A 524 1.44 -2.09 -9.43
N ILE A 525 0.33 -1.38 -9.27
CA ILE A 525 -0.07 -0.34 -10.21
C ILE A 525 0.92 0.82 -10.26
N TYR A 526 1.48 1.23 -9.12
CA TYR A 526 2.49 2.29 -9.10
C TYR A 526 3.74 1.92 -9.91
N VAL A 527 4.23 0.69 -9.73
CA VAL A 527 5.37 0.16 -10.49
C VAL A 527 4.98 -0.03 -11.96
N TYR A 528 3.80 -0.59 -12.26
CA TYR A 528 3.34 -0.87 -13.61
C TYR A 528 3.15 0.42 -14.42
N TYR A 529 2.42 1.39 -13.87
CA TYR A 529 2.21 2.71 -14.47
C TYR A 529 3.55 3.41 -14.70
N GLY A 530 4.39 3.48 -13.66
CA GLY A 530 5.70 4.15 -13.74
C GLY A 530 6.69 3.51 -14.71
N SER A 531 6.50 2.24 -15.10
CA SER A 531 7.39 1.50 -16.00
C SER A 531 6.88 1.38 -17.44
N LEU A 532 5.55 1.35 -17.64
CA LEU A 532 4.93 0.98 -18.92
C LEU A 532 3.90 1.98 -19.46
N VAL A 533 3.51 3.00 -18.67
CA VAL A 533 2.43 3.94 -19.05
C VAL A 533 2.81 5.41 -18.88
N ARG A 534 3.64 5.75 -17.89
CA ARG A 534 4.06 7.12 -17.61
C ARG A 534 4.83 7.68 -18.81
N GLU A 535 4.37 8.82 -19.32
CA GLU A 535 5.06 9.53 -20.41
C GLU A 535 6.19 10.40 -19.86
N HIS A 536 7.39 10.26 -20.43
CA HIS A 536 8.49 11.17 -20.18
C HIS A 536 8.47 12.33 -21.18
N HIS A 537 7.64 13.34 -20.91
CA HIS A 537 7.63 14.58 -21.69
C HIS A 537 8.89 15.41 -21.44
N VAL A 538 9.95 15.10 -22.17
CA VAL A 538 11.17 15.91 -22.19
C VAL A 538 10.90 17.16 -23.05
N THR A 539 10.94 18.34 -22.43
CA THR A 539 10.78 19.62 -23.14
C THR A 539 12.14 20.20 -23.53
N VAL A 540 12.20 20.98 -24.62
CA VAL A 540 13.42 21.70 -25.03
C VAL A 540 13.92 22.60 -23.90
N GLY A 541 13.01 23.25 -23.16
CA GLY A 541 13.35 24.06 -21.98
C GLY A 541 14.00 23.24 -20.86
N SER A 542 13.48 22.04 -20.55
CA SER A 542 14.09 21.16 -19.55
C SER A 542 15.47 20.64 -19.99
N ILE A 543 15.65 20.29 -21.27
CA ILE A 543 16.96 19.90 -21.81
C ILE A 543 17.93 21.07 -21.68
N LEU A 544 17.52 22.26 -22.12
CA LEU A 544 18.34 23.47 -22.06
C LEU A 544 18.73 23.83 -20.61
N GLN A 545 17.81 23.73 -19.66
CA GLN A 545 18.11 23.93 -18.24
C GLN A 545 19.11 22.88 -17.72
N THR A 546 18.94 21.60 -18.06
CA THR A 546 19.89 20.54 -17.70
C THR A 546 21.28 20.81 -18.30
N ILE A 547 21.35 21.25 -19.56
CA ILE A 547 22.61 21.62 -20.22
C ILE A 547 23.27 22.83 -19.52
N VAL A 548 22.53 23.93 -19.34
CA VAL A 548 23.08 25.18 -18.78
C VAL A 548 23.49 25.03 -17.31
N SER A 549 22.79 24.20 -16.53
CA SER A 549 23.08 23.98 -15.11
C SER A 549 24.06 22.83 -14.83
N GLY A 550 24.21 21.89 -15.76
CA GLY A 550 24.94 20.64 -15.56
C GLY A 550 26.23 20.48 -16.37
N LEU A 551 26.38 21.21 -17.48
CA LEU A 551 27.56 21.16 -18.34
C LEU A 551 28.36 22.47 -18.25
N THR A 552 29.68 22.37 -18.29
CA THR A 552 30.60 23.51 -18.46
C THR A 552 30.48 24.12 -19.86
N LEU A 553 30.96 25.37 -20.03
CA LEU A 553 30.89 26.06 -21.33
C LEU A 553 31.56 25.29 -22.48
N GLU A 554 32.65 24.57 -22.21
CA GLU A 554 33.36 23.76 -23.22
C GLU A 554 32.51 22.55 -23.64
N GLU A 555 31.91 21.84 -22.68
CA GLU A 555 31.00 20.71 -22.94
C GLU A 555 29.72 21.16 -23.67
N GLN A 556 29.22 22.37 -23.39
CA GLN A 556 28.07 22.95 -24.10
C GLN A 556 28.40 23.20 -25.59
N VAL A 557 29.59 23.72 -25.90
CA VAL A 557 30.04 23.93 -27.29
C VAL A 557 30.30 22.60 -28.02
N MET A 558 30.88 21.61 -27.31
CA MET A 558 31.07 20.26 -27.86
C MET A 558 29.71 19.61 -28.18
N LEU A 559 28.76 19.65 -27.25
CA LEU A 559 27.39 19.13 -27.44
C LEU A 559 26.67 19.82 -28.62
N MET A 560 26.82 21.14 -28.75
CA MET A 560 26.26 21.89 -29.88
C MET A 560 26.85 21.41 -31.22
N THR A 561 28.17 21.19 -31.26
CA THR A 561 28.88 20.72 -32.47
C THR A 561 28.43 19.31 -32.87
N ASP A 562 28.31 18.39 -31.91
CA ASP A 562 27.88 17.03 -32.18
C ASP A 562 26.38 16.93 -32.52
N LEU A 563 25.54 17.78 -31.93
CA LEU A 563 24.12 17.91 -32.33
C LEU A 563 23.98 18.46 -33.75
N GLN A 564 24.79 19.45 -34.14
CA GLN A 564 24.85 19.94 -35.53
C GLN A 564 25.28 18.83 -36.51
N ARG A 565 26.32 18.05 -36.18
CA ARG A 565 26.73 16.88 -36.99
C ARG A 565 25.61 15.84 -37.12
N TYR A 566 24.91 15.54 -36.03
CA TYR A 566 23.77 14.61 -36.04
C TYR A 566 22.63 15.10 -36.95
N LEU A 567 22.27 16.38 -36.86
CA LEU A 567 21.23 16.99 -37.69
C LEU A 567 21.63 17.06 -39.17
N ALA A 568 22.88 17.40 -39.45
CA ALA A 568 23.43 17.39 -40.82
C ALA A 568 23.41 15.97 -41.42
N GLY A 569 23.67 14.93 -40.62
CA GLY A 569 23.51 13.53 -41.02
C GLY A 569 22.08 13.12 -41.39
N HIS A 570 21.07 13.85 -40.87
CA HIS A 570 19.65 13.68 -41.24
C HIS A 570 19.21 14.64 -42.36
N GLY A 571 20.15 15.33 -43.02
CA GLY A 571 19.87 16.27 -44.11
C GLY A 571 19.34 17.65 -43.66
N ILE A 572 19.27 17.90 -42.35
CA ILE A 572 18.79 19.17 -41.79
C ILE A 572 19.96 20.17 -41.74
N LYS A 573 19.94 21.17 -42.62
CA LYS A 573 20.92 22.27 -42.58
C LYS A 573 20.58 23.22 -41.44
N THR A 574 21.29 23.12 -40.33
CA THR A 574 21.28 24.18 -39.30
C THR A 574 21.98 25.42 -39.85
N GLY A 575 21.28 26.56 -39.89
CA GLY A 575 21.83 27.85 -40.37
C GLY A 575 22.88 28.50 -39.46
N ILE A 576 23.51 27.70 -38.59
CA ILE A 576 24.49 28.13 -37.59
C ILE A 576 25.86 27.87 -38.22
N PRO A 577 26.73 28.87 -38.39
CA PRO A 577 28.09 28.63 -38.88
C PRO A 577 28.85 27.76 -37.88
N SER A 578 29.58 26.77 -38.40
CA SER A 578 30.56 26.02 -37.62
C SER A 578 31.64 26.97 -37.11
N LEU A 579 31.77 27.09 -35.79
CA LEU A 579 32.79 27.87 -35.09
C LEU A 579 34.19 27.28 -35.26
#